data_AF-A0A0M3JFP0-F1
#
_entry.id   AF-A0A0M3JFP0-F1
#
_cell.length_a   1.000
_cell.length_b   1.000
_cell.length_c   1.000
_cell.angle_alpha   90.00
_cell.angle_beta   90.00
_cell.angle_gamma   90.00
#
_symmetry.space_group_name_H-M   'P 1'
#
loop_
_entity.id
_entity.type
_entity.pdbx_description
1 polymer ?
#
loop_
_entity_poly.entity_id
_entity_poly.type
_entity_poly.pdbx_seq_one_letter_code
_entity_poly.pdbx_strand_id
1 'polypeptide(L)'
;MRIRFQQSLVNTIVRLAQDFVGANNLNLLLPIGQFGTRSTGGEDCASARYIYTALNPLTRWIFPRADDNVLKYLEEDNVRIEPQWYCPVIPMILVNGCEGIGTGWCTKVLPYNPKEIIRNVLRMIDGKSPQKMVDFSF
;
A
#
# COMPACT_ATOMS: atom_id res chain seq x y z
N MET A 1 13.57 12.77 1.30
CA MET A 1 14.01 12.45 -0.08
C MET A 1 13.31 13.42 -1.03
N ARG A 2 14.03 14.12 -1.93
CA ARG A 2 13.44 15.08 -2.88
C ARG A 2 12.97 14.30 -4.12
N ILE A 3 11.69 14.37 -4.46
CA ILE A 3 11.11 13.61 -5.57
C ILE A 3 11.47 14.30 -6.90
N ARG A 4 12.36 13.70 -7.70
CA ARG A 4 12.65 14.11 -9.08
C ARG A 4 12.47 12.89 -9.99
N PHE A 5 11.25 12.62 -10.42
CA PHE A 5 10.91 11.44 -11.23
C PHE A 5 9.85 11.74 -12.29
N GLN A 6 9.69 10.83 -13.26
CA GLN A 6 8.61 10.85 -14.25
C GLN A 6 7.24 10.98 -13.56
N GLN A 7 6.30 11.69 -14.20
CA GLN A 7 5.00 12.05 -13.62
C GLN A 7 4.21 10.84 -13.07
N SER A 8 4.30 9.69 -13.73
CA SER A 8 3.66 8.44 -13.28
C SER A 8 4.18 7.98 -11.92
N LEU A 9 5.50 7.97 -11.70
CA LEU A 9 6.11 7.55 -10.45
C LEU A 9 5.76 8.50 -9.30
N VAL A 10 5.74 9.81 -9.58
CA VAL A 10 5.29 10.83 -8.61
C VAL A 10 3.86 10.55 -8.16
N ASN A 11 2.95 10.32 -9.11
CA ASN A 11 1.56 10.05 -8.81
C ASN A 11 1.40 8.76 -7.98
N THR A 12 2.19 7.72 -8.27
CA THR A 12 2.21 6.49 -7.47
C THR A 12 2.67 6.75 -6.04
N ILE A 13 3.76 7.51 -5.85
CA ILE A 13 4.27 7.86 -4.52
C ILE A 13 3.23 8.66 -3.72
N VAL A 14 2.57 9.63 -4.37
CA VAL A 14 1.49 10.41 -3.74
C VAL A 14 0.36 9.50 -3.27
N ARG A 15 -0.13 8.62 -4.15
CA ARG A 15 -1.20 7.66 -3.81
C ARG A 15 -0.83 6.70 -2.69
N LEU A 16 0.43 6.26 -2.60
CA LEU A 16 0.92 5.42 -1.50
C LEU A 16 1.01 6.14 -0.16
N ALA A 17 1.08 7.47 -0.17
CA ALA A 17 1.22 8.31 1.02
C ALA A 17 -0.11 8.88 1.54
N GLN A 18 -1.12 9.01 0.68
CA GLN A 18 -2.44 9.58 1.01
C GLN A 18 -3.12 8.85 2.18
N ASP A 19 -3.65 9.62 3.12
CA ASP A 19 -4.22 9.15 4.40
C ASP A 19 -5.63 9.70 4.70
N PHE A 20 -6.25 10.41 3.75
CA PHE A 20 -7.62 10.88 3.91
C PHE A 20 -8.65 9.74 3.81
N VAL A 21 -9.85 9.96 4.34
CA VAL A 21 -10.94 8.97 4.33
C VAL A 21 -11.29 8.56 2.90
N GLY A 22 -11.19 7.26 2.60
CA GLY A 22 -11.42 6.69 1.27
C GLY A 22 -10.16 6.48 0.42
N ALA A 23 -8.98 6.89 0.92
CA ALA A 23 -7.69 6.53 0.33
C ALA A 23 -7.15 5.22 0.93
N ASN A 24 -6.02 5.26 1.65
CA ASN A 24 -5.43 4.08 2.27
C ASN A 24 -5.89 3.92 3.72
N ASN A 25 -6.34 2.71 4.10
CA ASN A 25 -6.51 2.35 5.52
C ASN A 25 -5.17 2.30 6.25
N LEU A 26 -4.09 1.99 5.52
CA LEU A 26 -2.72 2.00 6.02
C LEU A 26 -1.77 2.53 4.92
N ASN A 27 -1.38 3.79 5.04
CA ASN A 27 -0.39 4.41 4.17
C ASN A 27 1.04 3.93 4.49
N LEU A 28 1.72 3.38 3.49
CA LEU A 28 3.10 2.87 3.63
C LEU A 28 4.15 3.99 3.67
N LEU A 29 3.75 5.18 3.20
CA LEU A 29 4.54 6.39 3.13
C LEU A 29 3.87 7.50 3.94
N LEU A 30 4.65 8.32 4.62
CA LEU A 30 4.14 9.45 5.39
C LEU A 30 3.85 10.65 4.46
N PRO A 31 2.68 11.28 4.54
CA PRO A 31 2.35 12.49 3.77
C PRO A 31 2.91 13.73 4.48
N ILE A 32 4.18 14.09 4.20
CA ILE A 32 4.80 15.27 4.82
C ILE A 32 4.61 16.48 3.89
N GLY A 33 3.50 17.18 4.09
CA GLY A 33 3.05 18.30 3.25
C GLY A 33 1.62 18.06 2.77
N GLN A 34 1.22 18.72 1.68
CA GLN A 34 -0.13 18.61 1.14
C GLN A 34 -0.22 17.49 0.09
N PHE A 35 -0.65 16.29 0.49
CA PHE A 35 -0.82 15.10 -0.37
C PHE A 35 -2.23 14.94 -0.95
N GLY A 36 -3.05 15.98 -0.79
CA GLY A 36 -4.44 16.01 -1.22
C GLY A 36 -5.39 15.62 -0.09
N THR A 37 -6.66 15.98 -0.26
CA THR A 37 -7.71 15.86 0.72
C THR A 37 -8.92 15.16 0.14
N ARG A 38 -9.81 14.70 1.03
CA ARG A 38 -11.09 14.09 0.63
C ARG A 38 -11.93 14.98 -0.28
N SER A 39 -11.84 16.31 -0.13
CA SER A 39 -12.67 17.28 -0.85
C SER A 39 -12.60 17.14 -2.36
N THR A 40 -11.46 16.71 -2.89
CA THR A 40 -11.25 16.49 -4.33
C THR A 40 -10.75 15.07 -4.63
N GLY A 41 -10.89 14.13 -3.69
CA GLY A 41 -10.35 12.78 -3.85
C GLY A 41 -8.83 12.73 -3.99
N GLY A 42 -8.12 13.72 -3.42
CA GLY A 42 -6.67 13.80 -3.45
C GLY A 42 -6.06 14.54 -4.65
N GLU A 43 -6.88 15.10 -5.55
CA GLU A 43 -6.41 15.87 -6.71
C GLU A 43 -5.82 17.24 -6.33
N ASP A 44 -6.18 17.77 -5.18
CA ASP A 44 -5.63 18.99 -4.56
C ASP A 44 -4.24 18.80 -3.93
N CYS A 45 -3.53 17.73 -4.30
CA CYS A 45 -2.14 17.51 -3.93
C CYS A 45 -1.24 18.64 -4.45
N ALA A 46 -0.33 19.12 -3.60
CA ALA A 46 0.66 20.09 -4.01
C ALA A 46 1.70 19.45 -4.97
N SER A 47 2.37 20.31 -5.74
CA SER A 47 3.43 19.85 -6.65
C SER A 47 4.53 19.09 -5.91
N ALA A 48 5.06 18.03 -6.54
CA ALA A 48 6.12 17.15 -6.00
C ALA A 48 7.34 17.88 -5.43
N ARG A 49 7.61 19.10 -5.91
CA ARG A 49 8.71 19.95 -5.44
C ARG A 49 8.50 20.56 -4.04
N TYR A 50 7.26 20.56 -3.54
CA TYR A 50 6.86 21.17 -2.27
C TYR A 50 6.38 20.16 -1.23
N ILE A 51 6.37 18.89 -1.57
CA ILE A 51 5.96 17.81 -0.69
C ILE A 51 7.11 16.84 -0.45
N TYR A 52 7.11 16.22 0.71
CA TYR A 52 8.13 15.27 1.13
C TYR A 52 7.45 14.00 1.62
N THR A 53 8.17 12.90 1.53
CA THR A 53 7.71 11.65 2.12
C THR A 53 8.87 10.88 2.73
N ALA A 54 8.52 9.98 3.63
CA ALA A 54 9.40 9.04 4.28
C ALA A 54 8.66 7.72 4.47
N LEU A 55 9.40 6.63 4.68
CA LEU A 55 8.79 5.34 4.99
C LEU A 55 8.05 5.45 6.33
N ASN A 56 6.79 5.04 6.35
CA ASN A 56 6.06 4.92 7.62
C ASN A 56 6.79 3.88 8.50
N PRO A 57 7.11 4.16 9.77
CA PRO A 57 7.72 3.17 10.66
C PRO A 57 6.96 1.83 10.68
N LEU A 58 5.62 1.88 10.54
CA LEU A 58 4.76 0.70 10.44
C LEU A 58 5.10 -0.20 9.23
N THR A 59 5.63 0.35 8.14
CA THR A 59 5.93 -0.43 6.93
C THR A 59 6.95 -1.52 7.20
N ARG A 60 7.94 -1.32 8.08
CA ARG A 60 8.91 -2.38 8.45
C ARG A 60 8.38 -3.39 9.47
N TRP A 61 7.27 -3.09 10.14
CA TRP A 61 6.51 -4.09 10.89
C TRP A 61 5.65 -4.95 9.96
N ILE A 62 5.14 -4.37 8.88
CA ILE A 62 4.36 -5.09 7.87
C ILE A 62 5.24 -5.96 6.98
N PHE A 63 6.42 -5.45 6.60
CA PHE A 63 7.42 -6.11 5.78
C PHE A 63 8.72 -6.27 6.59
N PRO A 64 8.82 -7.35 7.40
CA PRO A 64 9.98 -7.59 8.24
C PRO A 64 11.27 -7.64 7.44
N ARG A 65 12.32 -6.96 7.93
CA ARG A 65 13.64 -6.98 7.26
C ARG A 65 14.26 -8.38 7.16
N ALA A 66 13.87 -9.30 8.04
CA ALA A 66 14.34 -10.68 7.99
C ALA A 66 13.87 -11.38 6.70
N ASP A 67 12.70 -11.02 6.18
CA ASP A 67 12.13 -11.64 5.00
C ASP A 67 12.82 -11.18 3.71
N ASP A 68 13.48 -10.02 3.71
CA ASP A 68 14.24 -9.48 2.57
C ASP A 68 15.29 -10.48 2.04
N ASN A 69 15.77 -11.42 2.88
CA ASN A 69 16.77 -12.43 2.46
C ASN A 69 16.17 -13.66 1.76
N VAL A 70 14.85 -13.88 1.87
CA VAL A 70 14.18 -15.07 1.30
C VAL A 70 13.30 -14.75 0.09
N LEU A 71 13.16 -13.46 -0.27
CA LEU A 71 12.44 -13.05 -1.47
C LEU A 71 13.22 -13.37 -2.74
N LYS A 72 12.50 -13.61 -3.83
CA LYS A 72 13.07 -13.78 -5.16
C LYS A 72 13.24 -12.41 -5.82
N TYR A 73 14.48 -11.94 -5.90
CA TYR A 73 14.83 -10.68 -6.55
C TYR A 73 14.93 -10.84 -8.07
N LEU A 74 14.47 -9.81 -8.79
CA LEU A 74 14.61 -9.74 -10.24
C LEU A 74 15.92 -9.06 -10.62
N GLU A 75 16.36 -9.26 -11.86
CA GLU A 75 17.56 -8.66 -12.41
C GLU A 75 17.22 -7.98 -13.74
N GLU A 76 17.71 -6.75 -13.91
CA GLU A 76 17.59 -5.95 -15.13
C GLU A 76 18.97 -5.38 -15.45
N ASP A 77 19.47 -5.57 -16.68
CA ASP A 77 20.82 -5.17 -17.10
C ASP A 77 21.95 -5.63 -16.14
N ASN A 78 21.83 -6.85 -15.59
CA ASN A 78 22.71 -7.42 -14.55
C ASN A 78 22.74 -6.66 -13.22
N VAL A 79 21.74 -5.81 -12.97
CA VAL A 79 21.53 -5.12 -11.69
C VAL A 79 20.34 -5.74 -10.98
N ARG A 80 20.52 -6.07 -9.69
CA ARG A 80 19.44 -6.55 -8.83
C ARG A 80 18.45 -5.41 -8.56
N ILE A 81 17.19 -5.60 -8.94
CA ILE A 81 16.08 -4.64 -8.74
C ILE A 81 15.13 -5.12 -7.63
N GLU A 82 13.85 -4.72 -7.63
CA GLU A 82 12.87 -5.18 -6.63
C GLU A 82 12.60 -6.70 -6.69
N PRO A 83 12.09 -7.30 -5.60
CA PRO A 83 11.58 -8.67 -5.64
C PRO A 83 10.29 -8.79 -6.45
N GLN A 84 10.04 -10.00 -6.93
CA GLN A 84 8.82 -10.33 -7.69
C GLN A 84 7.54 -9.98 -6.91
N TRP A 85 7.57 -10.15 -5.59
CA TRP A 85 6.60 -9.64 -4.63
C TRP A 85 7.23 -9.59 -3.24
N TYR A 86 6.68 -8.74 -2.37
CA TYR A 86 6.99 -8.76 -0.95
C TYR A 86 6.02 -9.68 -0.20
N CYS A 87 6.44 -10.21 0.95
CA CYS A 87 5.61 -11.05 1.82
C CYS A 87 5.21 -10.24 3.08
N PRO A 88 4.06 -9.55 3.08
CA PRO A 88 3.61 -8.83 4.25
C PRO A 88 3.06 -9.79 5.32
N VAL A 89 3.19 -9.44 6.59
CA VAL A 89 2.61 -10.19 7.73
C VAL A 89 1.08 -10.21 7.75
N ILE A 90 0.44 -9.29 7.00
CA ILE A 90 -1.01 -9.25 6.78
C ILE A 90 -1.31 -9.01 5.29
N PRO A 91 -2.42 -9.52 4.73
CA PRO A 91 -2.74 -9.38 3.31
C PRO A 91 -3.06 -7.92 2.94
N MET A 92 -2.05 -7.18 2.51
CA MET A 92 -2.15 -5.74 2.21
C MET A 92 -3.14 -5.41 1.07
N ILE A 93 -3.37 -6.35 0.15
CA ILE A 93 -4.39 -6.21 -0.91
C ILE A 93 -5.80 -6.03 -0.33
N LEU A 94 -6.09 -6.63 0.83
CA LEU A 94 -7.36 -6.45 1.54
C LEU A 94 -7.35 -5.21 2.42
N VAL A 95 -6.17 -4.79 2.91
CA VAL A 95 -6.04 -3.61 3.77
C VAL A 95 -6.38 -2.34 3.01
N ASN A 96 -5.70 -2.09 1.88
CA ASN A 96 -5.85 -0.87 1.10
C ASN A 96 -6.75 -1.04 -0.14
N GLY A 97 -7.21 -2.26 -0.43
CA GLY A 97 -7.90 -2.55 -1.68
C GLY A 97 -6.95 -2.54 -2.88
N CYS A 98 -7.53 -2.72 -4.06
CA CYS A 98 -6.81 -2.67 -5.33
C CYS A 98 -7.78 -2.33 -6.46
N GLU A 99 -7.36 -1.43 -7.35
CA GLU A 99 -8.09 -1.13 -8.57
C GLU A 99 -7.12 -1.12 -9.75
N GLY A 100 -7.46 -1.84 -10.82
CA GLY A 100 -6.64 -1.92 -12.02
C GLY A 100 -7.46 -2.34 -13.23
N ILE A 101 -7.15 -1.73 -14.38
CA ILE A 101 -7.78 -2.05 -15.66
C ILE A 101 -6.67 -2.50 -16.60
N GLY A 102 -6.81 -3.72 -17.13
CA GLY A 102 -5.95 -4.28 -18.16
C GLY A 102 -6.72 -4.48 -19.46
N THR A 103 -6.04 -5.01 -20.47
CA THR A 103 -6.69 -5.40 -21.73
C THR A 103 -7.49 -6.69 -21.52
N GLY A 104 -8.82 -6.60 -21.48
CA GLY A 104 -9.72 -7.76 -21.35
C GLY A 104 -10.11 -8.13 -19.91
N TRP A 105 -9.49 -7.52 -18.90
CA TRP A 105 -9.81 -7.76 -17.49
C TRP A 105 -9.79 -6.47 -16.67
N CYS A 106 -10.60 -6.42 -15.62
CA CYS A 106 -10.50 -5.42 -14.57
C CYS A 106 -10.43 -6.12 -13.20
N THR A 107 -9.77 -5.47 -12.25
CA THR A 107 -9.67 -5.92 -10.86
C THR A 107 -10.16 -4.80 -9.96
N LYS A 108 -11.09 -5.13 -9.07
CA LYS A 108 -11.57 -4.23 -8.03
C LYS A 108 -11.71 -5.00 -6.72
N VAL A 109 -10.88 -4.66 -5.76
CA VAL A 109 -10.90 -5.20 -4.39
C VAL A 109 -11.16 -4.04 -3.44
N LEU A 110 -12.21 -4.16 -2.65
CA LEU A 110 -12.55 -3.14 -1.64
C LEU A 110 -11.63 -3.26 -0.42
N PRO A 111 -11.35 -2.14 0.25
CA PRO A 111 -10.57 -2.16 1.48
C PRO A 111 -11.38 -2.71 2.66
N TYR A 112 -10.70 -3.40 3.57
CA TYR A 112 -11.23 -3.98 4.79
C TYR A 112 -10.52 -3.43 6.02
N ASN A 113 -11.19 -3.51 7.17
CA ASN A 113 -10.63 -3.08 8.44
C ASN A 113 -9.39 -3.92 8.81
N PRO A 114 -8.20 -3.31 8.99
CA PRO A 114 -6.97 -4.05 9.33
C PRO A 114 -7.11 -4.91 10.59
N LYS A 115 -7.90 -4.47 11.58
CA LYS A 115 -8.11 -5.21 12.83
C LYS A 115 -8.93 -6.49 12.62
N GLU A 116 -9.83 -6.51 11.64
CA GLU A 116 -10.60 -7.73 11.30
C GLU A 116 -9.73 -8.72 10.54
N ILE A 117 -8.91 -8.21 9.61
CA ILE A 117 -7.92 -9.00 8.89
C ILE A 117 -6.96 -9.68 9.90
N ILE A 118 -6.37 -8.91 10.82
CA ILE A 118 -5.47 -9.45 11.86
C ILE A 118 -6.17 -10.54 12.68
N ARG A 119 -7.40 -10.28 13.13
CA ARG A 119 -8.19 -11.28 13.88
C ARG A 119 -8.40 -12.56 13.08
N ASN A 120 -8.70 -12.46 11.79
CA ASN A 120 -8.86 -13.63 10.93
C ASN A 120 -7.56 -14.37 10.66
N VAL A 121 -6.45 -13.67 10.45
CA VAL A 121 -5.12 -14.29 10.33
C VAL A 121 -4.79 -15.09 11.59
N LEU A 122 -4.97 -14.50 12.78
CA LEU A 122 -4.74 -15.19 14.05
C LEU A 122 -5.66 -16.41 14.22
N ARG A 123 -6.95 -16.30 13.85
CA ARG A 123 -7.87 -17.45 13.88
C ARG A 123 -7.42 -18.59 12.97
N MET A 124 -6.91 -18.26 11.78
CA MET A 124 -6.42 -19.26 10.83
C MET A 124 -5.13 -19.92 11.31
N ILE A 125 -4.25 -19.17 11.98
CA ILE A 125 -3.06 -19.73 12.66
C ILE A 125 -3.47 -20.70 13.77
N ASP A 126 -4.54 -20.40 14.52
CA ASP A 126 -5.14 -21.29 15.53
C ASP A 126 -5.91 -22.49 14.94
N GLY A 127 -5.91 -22.69 13.61
CA GLY A 127 -6.62 -23.79 12.94
C GLY A 127 -8.15 -23.59 12.86
N LYS A 128 -8.65 -22.38 13.12
CA LYS A 128 -10.09 -22.04 13.02
C LYS A 128 -10.40 -21.42 11.66
N SER A 129 -11.66 -21.57 11.22
CA SER A 129 -12.12 -20.89 10.01
C SER A 129 -12.18 -19.36 10.19
N PRO A 130 -11.87 -18.59 9.14
CA PRO A 130 -12.00 -17.14 9.15
C PRO A 130 -13.49 -16.76 9.24
N GLN A 131 -13.77 -15.64 9.90
CA GLN A 131 -15.09 -15.05 9.95
C GLN A 131 -15.31 -14.15 8.73
N LYS A 132 -16.57 -14.07 8.28
CA LYS A 132 -16.95 -13.16 7.21
C LYS A 132 -16.64 -11.72 7.64
N MET A 133 -15.79 -11.05 6.86
CA MET A 133 -15.51 -9.63 7.02
C MET A 133 -16.58 -8.84 6.28
N VAL A 134 -16.93 -7.68 6.83
CA VAL A 134 -17.80 -6.73 6.14
C VAL A 134 -16.91 -5.68 5.50
N ASP A 135 -17.27 -5.27 4.29
CA ASP A 135 -16.55 -4.23 3.57
C ASP A 135 -16.49 -2.97 4.43
N PHE A 136 -15.29 -2.41 4.57
CA PHE A 136 -15.09 -1.21 5.39
C PHE A 136 -15.32 0.02 4.52
N SER A 137 -16.59 0.27 4.22
CA SER A 137 -17.04 1.44 3.49
C SER A 137 -17.25 2.61 4.46
N PHE A 138 -16.54 3.71 4.25
CA PHE A 138 -16.74 5.00 4.93
C PHE A 138 -17.65 5.94 4.14
#